data_AF-A0A956K6V5-F1
#
_entry.id   AF-A0A956K6V5-F1
#
_cell.length_a   1.000
_cell.length_b   1.000
_cell.length_c   1.000
_cell.angle_alpha   90.00
_cell.angle_beta   90.00
_cell.angle_gamma   90.00
#
_symmetry.space_group_name_H-M   'P 1'
#
loop_
_entity.id
_entity.type
_entity.pdbx_description
1 polymer ?
#
loop_
_entity_poly.entity_id
_entity_poly.type
_entity_poly.pdbx_seq_one_letter_code
_entity_poly.pdbx_strand_id
1 'polypeptide(L)'
;MEELRSLAHGQFDDVYLVVHYTSVASAEDWKRFITSANEAPKLGGLLVVAGGAKLEADQRNDIRDLYEKHKMKIGVLSDSRITRGITTALSWFGIQVRAFRSSELAGLAEYLGQEARLEELRSTVIPLLGRSYDESKADMKLPNS
;
A
#
# COMPACT_ATOMS: atom_id res chain seq x y z
N MET A 1 8.96 -23.77 0.54
CA MET A 1 8.32 -22.90 1.55
C MET A 1 8.74 -21.49 1.16
N GLU A 2 7.85 -20.70 0.56
CA GLU A 2 8.18 -19.31 0.23
C GLU A 2 8.30 -18.52 1.54
N GLU A 3 9.45 -17.89 1.78
CA GLU A 3 9.65 -17.02 2.95
C GLU A 3 8.72 -15.80 2.85
N LEU A 4 7.94 -15.55 3.91
CA LEU A 4 7.05 -14.39 4.01
C LEU A 4 7.87 -13.11 3.92
N ARG A 5 7.51 -12.21 3.01
CA ARG A 5 8.20 -10.92 2.86
C ARG A 5 7.63 -9.87 3.80
N SER A 6 8.49 -8.98 4.27
CA SER A 6 8.05 -7.86 5.12
C SER A 6 7.22 -6.84 4.34
N LEU A 7 7.49 -6.72 3.03
CA LEU A 7 6.75 -5.91 2.09
C LEU A 7 6.68 -6.63 0.74
N ALA A 8 5.47 -6.71 0.18
CA ALA A 8 5.23 -7.17 -1.19
C ALA A 8 4.71 -6.01 -2.02
N HIS A 9 5.07 -5.94 -3.30
CA HIS A 9 4.59 -4.90 -4.18
C HIS A 9 4.29 -5.44 -5.58
N GLY A 10 3.53 -4.67 -6.35
CA GLY A 10 3.15 -4.97 -7.72
C GLY A 10 2.57 -3.72 -8.39
N GLN A 11 2.08 -3.90 -9.60
CA GLN A 11 1.45 -2.82 -10.37
C GLN A 11 0.16 -3.33 -10.99
N PHE A 12 -0.86 -2.48 -10.97
CA PHE A 12 -2.13 -2.68 -11.64
C PHE A 12 -2.46 -1.40 -12.40
N ASP A 13 -2.37 -1.44 -13.74
CA ASP A 13 -2.50 -0.25 -14.58
C ASP A 13 -1.52 0.87 -14.14
N ASP A 14 -2.02 2.07 -13.87
CA ASP A 14 -1.28 3.20 -13.32
C ASP A 14 -1.26 3.24 -11.77
N VAL A 15 -1.80 2.21 -11.10
CA VAL A 15 -1.77 2.08 -9.64
C VAL A 15 -0.65 1.13 -9.21
N TYR A 16 0.24 1.63 -8.37
CA TYR A 16 1.22 0.80 -7.70
C TYR A 16 0.62 0.19 -6.43
N LEU A 17 0.80 -1.11 -6.23
CA LEU A 17 0.28 -1.85 -5.10
C LEU A 17 1.41 -2.16 -4.14
N VAL A 18 1.21 -1.87 -2.86
CA VAL A 18 2.14 -2.18 -1.77
C VAL A 18 1.36 -2.83 -0.65
N VAL A 19 1.85 -3.97 -0.20
CA VAL A 19 1.33 -4.72 0.93
C VAL A 19 2.42 -4.73 1.99
N HIS A 20 2.15 -4.10 3.12
CA HIS A 20 3.10 -3.89 4.21
C HIS A 20 2.47 -4.30 5.54
N TYR A 21 2.65 -5.56 5.93
CA TYR A 21 2.01 -6.13 7.13
C TYR A 21 2.90 -6.12 8.37
N THR A 22 4.22 -6.03 8.22
CA THR A 22 5.11 -5.94 9.36
C THR A 22 5.15 -4.53 9.93
N SER A 23 5.50 -4.40 11.21
CA SER A 23 5.65 -3.08 11.84
C SER A 23 6.75 -2.24 11.19
N VAL A 24 7.78 -2.87 10.63
CA VAL A 24 8.90 -2.24 9.92
C VAL A 24 9.23 -3.10 8.71
N ALA A 25 9.33 -2.50 7.52
CA ALA A 25 9.79 -3.19 6.32
C ALA A 25 11.31 -3.41 6.42
N SER A 26 11.79 -4.56 5.94
CA SER A 26 13.23 -4.78 5.77
C SER A 26 13.80 -3.75 4.78
N ALA A 27 15.05 -3.35 4.98
CA ALA A 27 15.72 -2.40 4.08
C ALA A 27 15.79 -2.94 2.64
N GLU A 28 15.92 -4.26 2.48
CA GLU A 28 15.95 -4.92 1.17
C GLU A 28 14.60 -4.87 0.45
N ASP A 29 13.51 -5.20 1.13
CA ASP A 29 12.17 -5.15 0.52
C ASP A 29 11.77 -3.69 0.21
N TRP A 30 12.11 -2.77 1.10
CA TRP A 30 11.88 -1.33 0.89
C TRP A 30 12.63 -0.82 -0.33
N LYS A 31 13.94 -1.12 -0.44
CA LYS A 31 14.75 -0.71 -1.59
C LYS A 31 14.20 -1.27 -2.90
N ARG A 32 13.79 -2.54 -2.93
CA ARG A 32 13.18 -3.17 -4.12
C ARG A 32 11.90 -2.44 -4.54
N PHE A 33 11.05 -2.12 -3.57
CA PHE A 33 9.84 -1.34 -3.81
C PHE A 33 10.16 0.05 -4.39
N ILE A 34 11.02 0.84 -3.75
CA ILE A 34 11.34 2.20 -4.19
C ILE A 34 12.01 2.21 -5.56
N THR A 35 12.92 1.26 -5.83
CA THR A 35 13.55 1.14 -7.16
C THR A 35 12.49 0.86 -8.22
N SER A 36 11.64 -0.14 -8.00
CA SER A 36 10.64 -0.52 -9.02
C SER A 36 9.56 0.55 -9.22
N ALA A 37 9.13 1.24 -8.16
CA ALA A 37 8.21 2.37 -8.27
C ALA A 37 8.84 3.54 -9.06
N ASN A 38 10.14 3.78 -8.92
CA ASN A 38 10.84 4.82 -9.66
C ASN A 38 11.04 4.50 -11.14
N GLU A 39 11.12 3.23 -11.51
CA GLU A 39 11.23 2.79 -12.90
C GLU A 39 9.88 2.84 -13.64
N ALA A 40 8.76 2.94 -12.91
CA ALA A 40 7.45 3.07 -13.51
C ALA A 40 7.32 4.40 -14.28
N PRO A 41 6.84 4.37 -15.54
CA PRO A 41 6.79 5.57 -16.39
C PRO A 41 5.78 6.61 -15.89
N LYS A 42 4.67 6.15 -15.27
CA LYS A 42 3.66 7.01 -14.64
C LYS A 42 2.90 6.21 -13.60
N LEU A 43 2.64 6.83 -12.45
CA LEU A 43 1.78 6.30 -11.39
C LEU A 43 0.66 7.32 -11.13
N GLY A 44 -0.60 6.93 -11.29
CA GLY A 44 -1.76 7.71 -10.89
C GLY A 44 -2.16 7.45 -9.43
N GLY A 45 -1.79 6.29 -8.88
CA GLY A 45 -2.13 5.89 -7.52
C GLY A 45 -1.11 5.01 -6.82
N LEU A 46 -1.08 5.05 -5.50
CA LEU A 46 -0.41 4.09 -4.63
C LEU A 46 -1.44 3.50 -3.66
N LEU A 47 -1.63 2.18 -3.70
CA LEU A 47 -2.46 1.44 -2.76
C LEU A 47 -1.55 0.79 -1.71
N VAL A 48 -1.74 1.13 -0.44
CA VAL A 48 -0.99 0.53 0.68
C VAL A 48 -1.93 -0.31 1.53
N VAL A 49 -1.71 -1.62 1.63
CA VAL A 49 -2.38 -2.47 2.63
C VAL A 49 -1.51 -2.60 3.84
N ALA A 50 -1.95 -2.08 4.99
CA ALA A 50 -1.11 -1.97 6.18
C ALA A 50 -1.68 -2.73 7.39
N GLY A 51 -0.87 -3.63 7.97
CA GLY A 51 -1.18 -4.42 9.16
C GLY A 51 -0.53 -3.90 10.45
N GLY A 52 -0.37 -2.59 10.62
CA GLY A 52 0.40 -2.00 11.73
C GLY A 52 1.79 -1.48 11.32
N ALA A 53 1.99 -1.31 10.02
CA ALA A 53 3.09 -0.60 9.38
C ALA A 53 3.48 0.70 10.10
N LYS A 54 4.79 0.96 10.15
CA LYS A 54 5.37 2.27 10.47
C LYS A 54 6.39 2.64 9.39
N LEU A 55 6.49 3.94 9.11
CA LEU A 55 7.51 4.49 8.23
C LEU A 55 8.59 5.19 9.06
N GLU A 56 9.84 4.83 8.82
CA GLU A 56 11.00 5.53 9.35
C GLU A 56 11.23 6.87 8.63
N ALA A 57 12.13 7.71 9.14
CA ALA A 57 12.35 9.05 8.59
C ALA A 57 12.75 9.04 7.10
N ASP A 58 13.68 8.16 6.73
CA ASP A 58 14.16 8.05 5.35
C ASP A 58 13.08 7.49 4.43
N GLN A 59 12.32 6.50 4.91
CA GLN A 59 11.18 5.94 4.19
C GLN A 59 10.10 7.00 3.90
N ARG A 60 9.87 7.95 4.82
CA ARG A 60 8.95 9.07 4.57
C ARG A 60 9.47 10.01 3.49
N ASN A 61 10.78 10.26 3.43
CA ASN A 61 11.39 11.04 2.35
C ASN A 61 11.25 10.33 1.00
N ASP A 62 11.49 9.03 0.94
CA ASP A 62 11.32 8.25 -0.30
C ASP A 62 9.89 8.33 -0.85
N ILE A 63 8.88 8.22 0.03
CA ILE A 63 7.47 8.35 -0.36
C ILE A 63 7.15 9.78 -0.82
N ARG A 64 7.71 10.81 -0.17
CA ARG A 64 7.57 12.20 -0.61
C ARG A 64 8.15 12.36 -2.02
N ASP A 65 9.35 11.88 -2.26
CA ASP A 65 10.03 12.05 -3.54
C ASP A 65 9.27 11.31 -4.67
N LEU A 66 8.73 10.12 -4.39
CA LEU A 66 7.82 9.41 -5.30
C LEU A 66 6.54 10.22 -5.58
N TYR A 67 5.92 10.78 -4.54
CA TYR A 67 4.73 11.62 -4.70
C TYR A 67 5.05 12.87 -5.52
N GLU A 68 6.19 13.53 -5.31
CA GLU A 68 6.56 14.72 -6.05
C GLU A 68 6.82 14.43 -7.53
N LYS A 69 7.43 13.27 -7.82
CA LYS A 69 7.69 12.80 -9.19
C LYS A 69 6.42 12.45 -9.95
N HIS A 70 5.49 11.74 -9.32
CA HIS A 70 4.31 11.19 -10.02
C HIS A 70 3.02 11.97 -9.81
N LYS A 71 2.95 12.83 -8.78
CA LYS A 71 1.74 13.54 -8.35
C LYS A 71 0.53 12.60 -8.15
N MET A 72 0.81 11.42 -7.61
CA MET A 72 -0.14 10.31 -7.45
C MET A 72 -1.04 10.46 -6.23
N LYS A 73 -2.23 9.86 -6.25
CA LYS A 73 -3.08 9.71 -5.05
C LYS A 73 -2.60 8.54 -4.20
N ILE A 74 -2.72 8.61 -2.88
CA ILE A 74 -2.36 7.49 -2.00
C ILE A 74 -3.58 6.97 -1.25
N GLY A 75 -4.01 5.75 -1.55
CA GLY A 75 -5.05 5.03 -0.83
C GLY A 75 -4.44 4.05 0.16
N VAL A 76 -4.87 4.08 1.42
CA VAL A 76 -4.40 3.14 2.44
C VAL A 76 -5.55 2.28 2.90
N LEU A 77 -5.44 0.96 2.76
CA LEU A 77 -6.40 -0.03 3.24
C LEU A 77 -5.90 -0.62 4.57
N SER A 78 -6.61 -0.38 5.66
CA SER A 78 -6.26 -0.95 6.97
C SER A 78 -7.39 -0.83 7.98
N ASP A 79 -7.57 -1.89 8.79
CA ASP A 79 -8.44 -1.85 9.96
C ASP A 79 -7.70 -1.41 11.25
N SER A 80 -6.36 -1.29 11.19
CA SER A 80 -5.54 -0.95 12.35
C SER A 80 -5.55 0.55 12.66
N ARG A 81 -5.69 0.89 13.94
CA ARG A 81 -5.56 2.29 14.43
C ARG A 81 -4.16 2.86 14.22
N ILE A 82 -3.13 2.01 14.17
CA ILE A 82 -1.71 2.42 13.97
C ILE A 82 -1.53 3.06 12.59
N THR A 83 -2.22 2.53 11.58
CA THR A 83 -2.14 3.01 10.20
C THR A 83 -2.66 4.45 10.03
N ARG A 84 -3.53 4.92 10.92
CA ARG A 84 -3.95 6.34 10.95
C ARG A 84 -2.75 7.27 11.18
N GLY A 85 -1.74 6.83 11.92
CA GLY A 85 -0.49 7.56 12.13
C GLY A 85 0.34 7.73 10.86
N ILE A 86 0.30 6.76 9.93
CA ILE A 86 0.94 6.89 8.61
C ILE A 86 0.19 7.94 7.79
N THR A 87 -1.14 7.89 7.77
CA THR A 87 -1.96 8.87 7.06
C THR A 87 -1.69 10.29 7.56
N THR A 88 -1.60 10.48 8.89
CA THR A 88 -1.23 11.77 9.48
C THR A 88 0.18 12.20 9.09
N ALA A 89 1.18 11.31 9.21
CA ALA A 89 2.55 11.64 8.88
C ALA A 89 2.70 12.03 7.40
N LEU A 90 2.05 11.31 6.48
CA LEU A 90 2.06 11.63 5.05
C LEU A 90 1.30 12.94 4.76
N SER A 91 0.22 13.23 5.47
CA SER A 91 -0.52 14.49 5.31
C SER A 91 0.31 15.73 5.68
N TRP A 92 1.26 15.62 6.62
CA TRP A 92 2.19 16.71 6.94
C TRP A 92 3.11 17.09 5.78
N PHE A 93 3.31 16.20 4.81
CA PHE A 93 4.07 16.47 3.58
C PHE A 93 3.19 17.00 2.44
N GLY A 94 1.92 17.35 2.70
CA GLY A 94 0.99 17.82 1.67
C GLY A 94 0.55 16.73 0.68
N ILE A 95 0.80 15.46 1.03
CA ILE A 95 0.45 14.31 0.20
C ILE A 95 -1.05 14.04 0.33
N GLN A 96 -1.74 13.92 -0.80
CA GLN A 96 -3.14 13.49 -0.83
C GLN A 96 -3.24 12.01 -0.50
N VAL A 97 -3.43 11.72 0.79
CA VAL A 97 -3.58 10.37 1.32
C VAL A 97 -4.97 10.19 1.95
N ARG A 98 -5.61 9.07 1.68
CA ARG A 98 -6.89 8.70 2.29
C ARG A 98 -6.85 7.26 2.81
N ALA A 99 -7.30 7.08 4.04
CA ALA A 99 -7.42 5.76 4.67
C ALA A 99 -8.84 5.20 4.51
N PHE A 100 -8.90 3.89 4.33
CA PHE A 100 -10.11 3.08 4.12
C PHE A 100 -9.99 1.81 4.95
N ARG A 101 -11.11 1.30 5.46
CA ARG A 101 -11.19 -0.03 6.09
C ARG A 101 -11.04 -1.13 5.06
N SER A 102 -10.68 -2.34 5.47
CA SER A 102 -10.58 -3.50 4.57
C SER A 102 -11.86 -3.74 3.75
N SER A 103 -13.02 -3.54 4.39
CA SER A 103 -14.36 -3.62 3.78
C SER A 103 -14.66 -2.52 2.74
N GLU A 104 -13.87 -1.44 2.70
CA GLU A 104 -14.10 -0.27 1.86
C GLU A 104 -13.26 -0.29 0.57
N LEU A 105 -12.82 -1.47 0.11
CA LEU A 105 -12.01 -1.62 -1.10
C LEU A 105 -12.66 -0.95 -2.33
N ALA A 106 -13.98 -1.01 -2.47
CA ALA A 106 -14.71 -0.34 -3.54
C ALA A 106 -14.55 1.19 -3.50
N GLY A 107 -14.66 1.80 -2.32
CA GLY A 107 -14.46 3.26 -2.16
C GLY A 107 -13.00 3.67 -2.36
N LEU A 108 -12.05 2.81 -2.02
CA LEU A 108 -10.64 3.02 -2.32
C LEU A 108 -10.38 2.95 -3.84
N ALA A 109 -10.98 1.99 -4.54
CA ALA A 109 -10.87 1.88 -6.00
C ALA A 109 -11.43 3.12 -6.69
N GLU A 110 -12.61 3.61 -6.28
CA GLU A 110 -13.18 4.86 -6.77
C GLU A 110 -12.23 6.05 -6.55
N TYR A 111 -11.67 6.17 -5.35
CA TYR A 111 -10.72 7.24 -5.04
C TYR A 111 -9.48 7.22 -5.94
N LEU A 112 -8.98 6.03 -6.27
CA LEU A 112 -7.86 5.81 -7.18
C LEU A 112 -8.26 5.83 -8.66
N GLY A 113 -9.54 5.98 -9.00
CA GLY A 113 -10.03 6.01 -10.38
C GLY A 113 -10.13 4.63 -11.05
N GLN A 114 -10.23 3.56 -10.25
CA GLN A 114 -10.23 2.16 -10.69
C GLN A 114 -11.59 1.46 -10.43
N GLU A 115 -12.69 2.21 -10.29
CA GLU A 115 -14.00 1.63 -9.92
C GLU A 115 -14.50 0.62 -10.96
N ALA A 116 -14.37 0.95 -12.25
CA ALA A 116 -14.74 0.08 -13.35
C ALA A 116 -13.96 -1.26 -13.39
N ARG A 117 -12.83 -1.35 -12.67
CA ARG A 117 -11.92 -2.50 -12.66
C ARG A 117 -11.72 -3.09 -11.26
N LEU A 118 -12.69 -2.88 -10.38
CA LEU A 118 -12.62 -3.32 -8.98
C LEU A 118 -12.28 -4.80 -8.83
N GLU A 119 -12.90 -5.69 -9.62
CA GLU A 119 -12.70 -7.14 -9.52
C GLU A 119 -11.30 -7.58 -9.96
N GLU A 120 -10.72 -6.90 -10.96
CA GLU A 120 -9.34 -7.14 -11.41
C GLU A 120 -8.33 -6.62 -10.37
N LEU A 121 -8.58 -5.42 -9.83
CA LEU A 121 -7.78 -4.84 -8.75
C LEU A 121 -7.79 -5.76 -7.52
N ARG A 122 -8.97 -6.24 -7.12
CA ARG A 122 -9.16 -7.22 -6.04
C ARG A 122 -8.37 -8.50 -6.30
N SER A 123 -8.48 -9.07 -7.49
CA SER A 123 -7.76 -10.28 -7.89
C SER A 123 -6.24 -10.09 -7.92
N THR A 124 -5.76 -8.86 -8.12
CA THR A 124 -4.32 -8.53 -8.08
C THR A 124 -3.82 -8.33 -6.64
N VAL A 125 -4.64 -7.76 -5.77
CA VAL A 125 -4.29 -7.51 -4.37
C VAL A 125 -4.23 -8.82 -3.58
N ILE A 126 -5.18 -9.74 -3.76
CA ILE A 126 -5.28 -10.99 -2.97
C ILE A 126 -3.98 -11.82 -2.97
N PRO A 127 -3.32 -12.11 -4.11
CA PRO A 127 -2.05 -12.83 -4.12
C PRO A 127 -0.92 -12.09 -3.40
N LEU A 128 -0.91 -10.75 -3.43
CA LEU A 128 0.08 -9.94 -2.71
C LEU A 128 -0.14 -10.01 -1.20
N LEU A 129 -1.40 -10.10 -0.76
CA LEU A 129 -1.72 -10.39 0.64
C LEU A 129 -1.09 -11.73 1.02
N GLY A 130 -1.37 -12.82 0.30
CA GLY A 130 -0.82 -14.15 0.63
C GLY A 130 0.71 -14.25 0.72
N ARG A 131 1.47 -13.33 0.10
CA ARG A 131 2.95 -13.30 0.14
C ARG A 131 3.54 -12.52 1.32
N SER A 132 2.76 -11.64 1.93
CA SER A 132 3.17 -10.80 3.08
C SER A 132 2.28 -10.99 4.31
N TYR A 133 1.25 -11.82 4.23
CA TYR A 133 0.22 -12.00 5.25
C TYR A 133 0.42 -13.31 6.00
N ASP A 134 0.57 -13.20 7.32
CA ASP A 134 0.50 -14.33 8.24
C ASP A 134 -0.87 -14.28 8.95
N GLU A 135 -1.77 -15.20 8.59
CA GLU A 135 -3.12 -15.29 9.18
C GLU A 135 -3.10 -15.42 10.70
N SER A 136 -2.03 -15.98 11.27
CA SER A 136 -1.90 -16.22 12.71
C SER A 136 -1.55 -14.95 13.51
N LYS A 137 -1.22 -13.85 12.83
CA LYS A 137 -0.79 -12.58 13.46
C LYS A 137 -1.68 -11.38 13.11
N ALA A 138 -2.77 -11.58 12.38
CA ALA A 138 -3.56 -10.48 11.81
C ALA A 138 -4.78 -10.07 12.65
N ASP A 139 -4.95 -8.77 12.82
CA ASP A 139 -6.17 -8.11 13.35
C ASP A 139 -7.20 -7.80 12.23
N MET A 140 -6.84 -8.08 10.97
CA MET A 140 -7.60 -7.69 9.77
C MET A 140 -8.19 -8.91 9.08
N LYS A 141 -9.51 -8.92 8.82
CA LYS A 141 -10.14 -9.95 7.98
C LYS A 141 -9.99 -9.58 6.50
N LEU A 142 -9.61 -10.56 5.67
CA LEU A 142 -9.58 -10.38 4.23
C LEU A 142 -10.97 -9.95 3.73
N PRO A 143 -11.09 -8.99 2.80
CA PRO A 143 -12.39 -8.57 2.27
C PRO A 143 -13.02 -9.74 1.51
N ASN A 144 -13.96 -10.44 2.16
CA ASN A 144 -14.75 -11.60 1.71
C ASN A 144 -14.19 -12.34 0.48
N SER A 145 -13.48 -13.44 0.75
CA SER A 145 -13.27 -14.54 -0.21
C SER A 145 -14.59 -15.04 -0.79
#